data_AF-A0A845B2H6-F1
#
_entry.id   AF-A0A845B2H6-F1
#
_cell.length_a   1.000
_cell.length_b   1.000
_cell.length_c   1.000
_cell.angle_alpha   90.00
_cell.angle_beta   90.00
_cell.angle_gamma   90.00
#
_symmetry.space_group_name_H-M   'P 1'
#
loop_
_entity.id
_entity.type
_entity.pdbx_description
1 polymer ?
#
loop_
_entity_poly.entity_id
_entity_poly.type
_entity_poly.pdbx_seq_one_letter_code
_entity_poly.pdbx_strand_id
1 'polypeptide(L)'
;MLYAVPCRPESLPAVTPQALSLAWDAARAAATAEAWGPRRSLQFTDGPVLALADADAACWAEAVDRSVGLTHLAGLSLCLRLLALVELLGRARWMAGLYAIDSDGIELHPALLAAAANLPLDGAARFDERGMKRLLSQRIAGAGGAAEE
;
A
#
# COMPACT_ATOMS: atom_id res chain seq x y z
N MET A 1 -6.85 -19.33 2.01
CA MET A 1 -5.70 -19.53 2.93
C MET A 1 -5.78 -18.50 4.07
N LEU A 2 -5.45 -18.86 5.30
CA LEU A 2 -5.56 -17.98 6.47
C LEU A 2 -4.17 -17.66 7.04
N TYR A 3 -3.87 -16.38 7.25
CA TYR A 3 -2.64 -15.93 7.91
C TYR A 3 -2.98 -15.29 9.25
N ALA A 4 -2.27 -15.70 10.30
CA ALA A 4 -2.36 -15.06 11.61
C ALA A 4 -1.44 -13.84 11.64
N VAL A 5 -1.97 -12.68 12.04
CA VAL A 5 -1.23 -11.43 12.20
C VAL A 5 -1.13 -11.14 13.70
N PRO A 6 0.07 -11.18 14.30
CA PRO A 6 0.27 -11.17 15.77
C PRO A 6 0.06 -9.79 16.42
N CYS A 7 -0.55 -8.85 15.72
CA CYS A 7 -0.81 -7.49 16.18
C CYS A 7 -2.08 -6.96 15.54
N ARG A 8 -2.50 -5.76 15.94
CA ARG A 8 -3.58 -5.03 15.27
C ARG A 8 -3.08 -4.30 14.02
N PRO A 9 -3.97 -3.96 13.05
CA PRO A 9 -3.58 -3.24 11.84
C PRO A 9 -2.78 -1.95 12.09
N GLU A 10 -3.15 -1.18 13.12
CA GLU A 10 -2.53 0.08 13.47
C GLU A 10 -1.11 -0.09 14.02
N SER A 11 -0.79 -1.30 14.49
CA SER A 11 0.51 -1.68 15.04
C SER A 11 1.43 -2.35 14.02
N LEU A 12 1.02 -2.43 12.74
CA LEU A 12 1.87 -2.99 11.70
C LEU A 12 3.11 -2.11 11.47
N PRO A 13 4.31 -2.71 11.40
CA PRO A 13 5.55 -1.97 11.28
C PRO A 13 5.59 -1.15 9.98
N ALA A 14 6.28 0.00 10.02
CA ALA A 14 6.58 0.74 8.80
C ALA A 14 7.41 -0.11 7.81
N VAL A 15 7.32 0.21 6.53
CA VAL A 15 8.11 -0.43 5.46
C VAL A 15 9.03 0.60 4.83
N THR A 16 9.95 0.17 3.97
CA THR A 16 10.74 1.13 3.18
C THR A 16 9.93 1.62 1.98
N PRO A 17 10.08 2.89 1.56
CA PRO A 17 9.42 3.39 0.35
C PRO A 17 9.84 2.60 -0.90
N GLN A 18 11.09 2.13 -0.94
CA GLN A 18 11.62 1.30 -2.02
C GLN A 18 10.93 -0.07 -2.08
N ALA A 19 10.72 -0.74 -0.95
CA ALA A 19 9.97 -2.00 -0.92
C ALA A 19 8.54 -1.82 -1.40
N LEU A 20 7.90 -0.70 -1.03
CA LEU A 20 6.55 -0.37 -1.48
C LEU A 20 6.50 -0.10 -2.99
N SER A 21 7.49 0.61 -3.55
CA SER A 21 7.62 0.84 -4.99
C SER A 21 7.78 -0.48 -5.75
N LEU A 22 8.71 -1.34 -5.32
CA LEU A 22 8.94 -2.64 -5.97
C LEU A 22 7.70 -3.54 -5.89
N ALA A 23 6.98 -3.51 -4.78
CA ALA A 23 5.73 -4.26 -4.62
C ALA A 23 4.62 -3.72 -5.53
N TRP A 24 4.54 -2.39 -5.71
CA TRP A 24 3.63 -1.75 -6.66
C TRP A 24 3.90 -2.21 -8.09
N ASP A 25 5.15 -2.16 -8.54
CA ASP A 25 5.51 -2.57 -9.90
C ASP A 25 5.27 -4.06 -10.13
N ALA A 26 5.63 -4.91 -9.16
CA ALA A 26 5.36 -6.35 -9.23
C ALA A 26 3.86 -6.66 -9.28
N ALA A 27 3.04 -5.99 -8.46
CA ALA A 27 1.60 -6.18 -8.42
C ALA A 27 0.93 -5.70 -9.71
N ARG A 28 1.35 -4.55 -10.27
CA ARG A 28 0.86 -4.07 -11.58
C ARG A 28 1.22 -5.02 -12.70
N ALA A 29 2.45 -5.53 -12.73
CA ALA A 29 2.88 -6.51 -13.73
C ALA A 29 2.03 -7.79 -13.64
N ALA A 30 1.76 -8.28 -12.43
CA ALA A 30 0.89 -9.44 -12.21
C ALA A 30 -0.56 -9.19 -12.67
N ALA A 31 -1.12 -8.01 -12.34
CA ALA A 31 -2.48 -7.63 -12.74
C ALA A 31 -2.60 -7.51 -14.27
N THR A 32 -1.59 -6.92 -14.94
CA THR A 32 -1.53 -6.81 -16.40
C THR A 32 -1.44 -8.18 -17.08
N ALA A 33 -0.72 -9.12 -16.46
CA ALA A 33 -0.63 -10.50 -16.91
C ALA A 33 -1.85 -11.36 -16.51
N GLU A 34 -2.88 -10.77 -15.89
CA GLU A 34 -4.06 -11.47 -15.37
C GLU A 34 -3.69 -12.65 -14.45
N ALA A 35 -2.58 -12.50 -13.72
CA ALA A 35 -2.05 -13.52 -12.83
C ALA A 35 -2.82 -13.54 -11.50
N TRP A 36 -4.07 -13.98 -11.56
CA TRP A 36 -4.97 -14.02 -10.41
C TRP A 36 -4.41 -14.90 -9.29
N GLY A 37 -4.41 -14.35 -8.07
CA GLY A 37 -3.99 -15.04 -6.86
C GLY A 37 -5.13 -15.79 -6.17
N PRO A 38 -4.82 -16.75 -5.27
CA PRO A 38 -5.82 -17.36 -4.42
C PRO A 38 -6.39 -16.35 -3.41
N ARG A 39 -7.66 -16.55 -3.03
CA ARG A 39 -8.30 -15.80 -1.94
C ARG A 39 -7.63 -16.09 -0.60
N ARG A 40 -7.40 -15.02 0.16
CA ARG A 40 -6.70 -15.08 1.46
C ARG A 40 -7.50 -14.37 2.53
N SER A 41 -7.30 -14.78 3.77
CA SER A 41 -7.84 -14.11 4.94
C SER A 41 -6.70 -13.81 5.91
N LEU A 42 -6.74 -12.63 6.51
CA LEU A 42 -5.78 -12.17 7.51
C LEU A 42 -6.54 -12.00 8.84
N GLN A 43 -6.13 -12.75 9.86
CA GLN A 43 -6.73 -12.69 11.18
C GLN A 43 -5.79 -11.95 12.13
N PHE A 44 -6.18 -10.75 12.54
CA PHE A 44 -5.42 -9.93 13.48
C PHE A 44 -5.71 -10.33 14.92
N THR A 45 -4.67 -10.35 15.76
CA THR A 45 -4.81 -10.53 17.21
C THR A 45 -5.60 -9.36 17.80
N ASP A 46 -6.70 -9.67 18.51
CA ASP A 46 -7.61 -8.68 19.10
C ASP A 46 -8.10 -7.63 18.09
N GLY A 47 -8.24 -8.03 16.82
CA GLY A 47 -8.56 -7.16 15.69
C GLY A 47 -9.52 -7.82 14.69
N PRO A 48 -9.75 -7.18 13.53
CA PRO A 48 -10.66 -7.70 12.53
C PRO A 48 -10.10 -8.95 11.83
N VAL A 49 -10.99 -9.66 11.13
CA VAL A 49 -10.58 -10.57 10.05
C VAL A 49 -10.77 -9.84 8.73
N LEU A 50 -9.70 -9.71 7.95
CA LEU A 50 -9.75 -9.11 6.62
C LEU A 50 -9.73 -10.20 5.56
N ALA A 51 -10.65 -10.12 4.60
CA ALA A 51 -10.70 -11.02 3.46
C ALA A 51 -10.16 -10.31 2.21
N LEU A 52 -9.10 -10.88 1.62
CA LEU A 52 -8.59 -10.51 0.30
C LEU A 52 -9.32 -11.39 -0.72
N ALA A 53 -10.57 -11.02 -1.00
CA ALA A 53 -11.53 -11.86 -1.71
C ALA A 53 -11.82 -11.42 -3.14
N ASP A 54 -11.68 -10.13 -3.43
CA ASP A 54 -11.78 -9.60 -4.80
C ASP A 54 -10.52 -9.95 -5.60
N ALA A 55 -10.68 -9.95 -6.93
CA ALA A 55 -9.65 -10.43 -7.86
C ALA A 55 -8.39 -9.56 -7.81
N ASP A 56 -8.54 -8.23 -7.70
CA ASP A 56 -7.44 -7.30 -7.57
C ASP A 56 -6.67 -7.54 -6.28
N ALA A 57 -7.34 -7.51 -5.12
CA ALA A 57 -6.66 -7.73 -3.85
C ALA A 57 -5.96 -9.10 -3.78
N ALA A 58 -6.56 -10.14 -4.35
CA ALA A 58 -5.95 -11.48 -4.40
C ALA A 58 -4.72 -11.53 -5.33
N CYS A 59 -4.78 -10.89 -6.50
CA CYS A 59 -3.67 -10.75 -7.43
C CYS A 59 -2.49 -9.99 -6.81
N TRP A 60 -2.78 -8.86 -6.17
CA TRP A 60 -1.76 -8.02 -5.56
C TRP A 60 -1.11 -8.72 -4.36
N ALA A 61 -1.91 -9.40 -3.54
CA ALA A 61 -1.39 -10.22 -2.45
C ALA A 61 -0.49 -11.36 -2.92
N GLU A 62 -0.83 -12.03 -4.03
CA GLU A 62 0.01 -13.06 -4.65
C GLU A 62 1.35 -12.50 -5.12
N ALA A 63 1.37 -11.32 -5.75
CA ALA A 63 2.62 -10.68 -6.19
C ALA A 63 3.55 -10.36 -5.01
N VAL A 64 2.99 -9.88 -3.89
CA VAL A 64 3.75 -9.65 -2.66
C VAL A 64 4.21 -10.96 -2.03
N ASP A 65 3.37 -11.99 -2.02
CA ASP A 65 3.71 -13.31 -1.48
C ASP A 65 4.89 -13.95 -2.24
N ARG A 66 4.92 -13.82 -3.57
CA ARG A 66 6.03 -14.33 -4.40
C ARG A 66 7.33 -13.56 -4.23
N SER A 67 7.26 -12.26 -3.94
CA SER A 67 8.45 -11.40 -3.85
C SER A 67 9.04 -11.33 -2.44
N VAL A 68 8.20 -11.23 -1.41
CA VAL A 68 8.61 -10.99 -0.02
C VAL A 68 8.09 -12.06 0.95
N GLY A 69 6.97 -12.71 0.62
CA GLY A 69 6.34 -13.73 1.45
C GLY A 69 5.41 -13.17 2.53
N LEU A 70 4.17 -13.65 2.56
CA LEU A 70 3.14 -13.24 3.54
C LEU A 70 3.20 -14.02 4.86
N THR A 71 4.15 -14.95 5.00
CA THR A 71 4.42 -15.63 6.28
C THR A 71 5.16 -14.74 7.28
N HIS A 72 5.76 -13.64 6.80
CA HIS A 72 6.49 -12.68 7.62
C HIS A 72 5.68 -11.41 7.88
N LEU A 73 5.78 -10.86 9.09
CA LEU A 73 5.09 -9.61 9.47
C LEU A 73 5.45 -8.44 8.54
N ALA A 74 6.70 -8.39 8.06
CA ALA A 74 7.13 -7.37 7.10
C ALA A 74 6.40 -7.49 5.75
N GLY A 75 6.23 -8.71 5.22
CA GLY A 75 5.48 -8.95 3.99
C GLY A 75 3.98 -8.68 4.15
N LEU A 76 3.39 -9.07 5.28
CA LEU A 76 2.00 -8.72 5.62
C LEU A 76 1.79 -7.20 5.70
N SER A 77 2.72 -6.50 6.37
CA SER A 77 2.69 -5.04 6.47
C SER A 77 2.80 -4.37 5.10
N LEU A 78 3.72 -4.84 4.26
CA LEU A 78 3.92 -4.35 2.90
C LEU A 78 2.67 -4.56 2.05
N CYS A 79 2.10 -5.76 2.08
CA CYS A 79 0.89 -6.11 1.34
C CYS A 79 -0.29 -5.20 1.71
N LEU A 80 -0.52 -5.00 3.01
CA LEU A 80 -1.65 -4.20 3.48
C LEU A 80 -1.48 -2.72 3.16
N ARG A 81 -0.27 -2.18 3.29
CA ARG A 81 0.03 -0.80 2.89
C ARG A 81 -0.14 -0.59 1.39
N LEU A 82 0.25 -1.57 0.58
CA LEU A 82 0.05 -1.52 -0.86
C LEU A 82 -1.45 -1.51 -1.20
N LEU A 83 -2.24 -2.44 -0.64
CA LEU A 83 -3.69 -2.50 -0.89
C LEU A 83 -4.42 -1.24 -0.39
N ALA A 84 -4.05 -0.74 0.79
CA ALA A 84 -4.60 0.51 1.33
C ALA A 84 -4.26 1.71 0.43
N LEU A 85 -3.09 1.71 -0.22
CA LEU A 85 -2.70 2.75 -1.16
C LEU A 85 -3.55 2.70 -2.43
N VAL A 86 -3.83 1.51 -2.98
CA VAL A 86 -4.73 1.34 -4.14
C VAL A 86 -6.13 1.79 -3.82
N GLU A 87 -6.66 1.38 -2.67
CA GLU A 87 -7.99 1.78 -2.20
C GLU A 87 -8.08 3.30 -2.09
N LEU A 88 -7.05 3.93 -1.52
CA LEU A 88 -6.98 5.38 -1.40
C LEU A 88 -6.93 6.05 -2.77
N LEU A 89 -6.09 5.57 -3.69
CA LEU A 89 -6.00 6.08 -5.07
C LEU A 89 -7.34 5.98 -5.81
N GLY A 90 -8.09 4.89 -5.60
CA GLY A 90 -9.39 4.67 -6.22
C GLY A 90 -10.51 5.58 -5.69
N ARG A 91 -10.43 6.05 -4.44
CA ARG A 91 -11.48 6.89 -3.83
C ARG A 91 -11.14 8.37 -3.67
N ALA A 92 -9.87 8.72 -3.53
CA ALA A 92 -9.44 10.07 -3.18
C ALA A 92 -9.15 10.91 -4.43
N ARG A 93 -10.17 11.58 -4.95
CA ARG A 93 -10.07 12.43 -6.16
C ARG A 93 -8.99 13.52 -6.09
N TRP A 94 -8.62 13.97 -4.89
CA TRP A 94 -7.59 15.00 -4.69
C TRP A 94 -6.17 14.48 -4.96
N MET A 95 -5.98 13.17 -5.13
CA MET A 95 -4.68 12.59 -5.50
C MET A 95 -4.32 12.78 -6.97
N ALA A 96 -5.21 13.37 -7.77
CA ALA A 96 -4.88 13.80 -9.13
C ALA A 96 -3.63 14.71 -9.10
N GLY A 97 -2.57 14.30 -9.80
CA GLY A 97 -1.26 14.97 -9.81
C GLY A 97 -0.21 14.39 -8.85
N LEU A 98 -0.57 13.40 -8.02
CA LEU A 98 0.38 12.62 -7.19
C LEU A 98 0.76 11.27 -7.80
N TYR A 99 0.24 11.00 -8.98
CA TYR A 99 0.65 9.91 -9.84
C TYR A 99 0.67 10.44 -11.27
N ALA A 100 1.66 10.00 -12.05
CA ALA A 100 1.72 10.22 -13.48
C ALA A 100 1.26 8.95 -14.19
N ILE A 101 0.56 9.11 -15.31
CA ILE A 101 0.26 8.01 -16.23
C ILE A 101 1.20 8.21 -17.40
N ASP A 102 2.17 7.31 -17.54
CA ASP A 102 3.07 7.23 -18.68
C ASP A 102 2.72 6.01 -19.56
N SER A 103 3.44 5.85 -20.68
CA SER A 103 3.38 4.70 -21.58
C SER A 103 3.67 3.37 -20.89
N ASP A 104 4.44 3.36 -19.80
CA ASP A 104 4.71 2.18 -18.95
C ASP A 104 3.68 2.00 -17.80
N GLY A 105 2.71 2.91 -17.70
CA GLY A 105 1.60 2.88 -16.74
C GLY A 105 1.70 3.92 -15.63
N ILE A 106 1.28 3.57 -14.42
CA ILE A 106 1.11 4.54 -13.32
C ILE A 106 2.39 4.62 -12.49
N GLU A 107 3.04 5.79 -12.52
CA GLU A 107 4.16 6.13 -11.66
C GLU A 107 3.68 6.93 -10.43
N LEU A 108 4.04 6.47 -9.23
CA LEU A 108 3.64 7.11 -7.97
C LEU A 108 4.67 8.13 -7.53
N HIS A 109 4.22 9.32 -7.11
CA HIS A 109 5.13 10.36 -6.62
C HIS A 109 5.92 9.87 -5.38
N PRO A 110 7.24 10.13 -5.27
CA PRO A 110 8.06 9.61 -4.17
C PRO A 110 7.58 10.04 -2.78
N ALA A 111 7.03 11.26 -2.66
CA ALA A 111 6.42 11.71 -1.41
C ALA A 111 5.20 10.87 -0.97
N LEU A 112 4.41 10.35 -1.93
CA LEU A 112 3.29 9.45 -1.68
C LEU A 112 3.78 8.11 -1.16
N LEU A 113 4.77 7.52 -1.83
CA LEU A 113 5.41 6.28 -1.38
C LEU A 113 6.01 6.45 0.03
N ALA A 114 6.70 7.55 0.28
CA ALA A 114 7.28 7.85 1.60
C ALA A 114 6.21 8.02 2.70
N ALA A 115 5.06 8.62 2.38
CA ALA A 115 3.97 8.76 3.33
C ALA A 115 3.30 7.39 3.62
N ALA A 116 2.94 6.65 2.58
CA ALA A 116 2.31 5.33 2.70
C ALA A 116 3.20 4.29 3.40
N ALA A 117 4.52 4.39 3.22
CA ALA A 117 5.49 3.52 3.88
C ALA A 117 5.50 3.68 5.42
N ASN A 118 5.21 4.90 5.92
CA ASN A 118 5.39 5.26 7.33
C ASN A 118 4.09 5.47 8.10
N LEU A 119 3.01 5.88 7.42
CA LEU A 119 1.74 6.10 8.09
C LEU A 119 1.19 4.79 8.69
N PRO A 120 0.65 4.83 9.92
CA PRO A 120 -0.11 3.71 10.44
C PRO A 120 -1.39 3.54 9.63
N LEU A 121 -1.83 2.29 9.48
CA LEU A 121 -3.16 1.98 9.00
C LEU A 121 -4.18 2.18 10.14
N ASP A 122 -5.44 2.38 9.80
CA ASP A 122 -6.54 2.35 10.76
C ASP A 122 -6.96 0.90 11.11
N GLY A 123 -7.92 0.75 12.02
CA GLY A 123 -8.42 -0.56 12.44
C GLY A 123 -9.13 -1.36 11.35
N ALA A 124 -9.39 -0.77 10.17
CA ALA A 124 -9.88 -1.46 8.97
C ALA A 124 -8.75 -1.74 7.95
N ALA A 125 -7.49 -1.53 8.34
CA ALA A 125 -6.29 -1.60 7.51
C ALA A 125 -6.32 -0.63 6.31
N ARG A 126 -6.85 0.59 6.50
CA ARG A 126 -6.88 1.65 5.47
C ARG A 126 -6.04 2.85 5.90
N PHE A 127 -5.65 3.68 4.95
CA PHE A 127 -5.06 4.98 5.26
C PHE A 127 -6.14 6.01 5.60
N ASP A 128 -5.94 6.77 6.68
CA ASP A 128 -6.73 7.97 6.95
C ASP A 128 -6.47 9.02 5.86
N GLU A 129 -7.50 9.35 5.10
CA GLU A 129 -7.40 10.26 3.96
C GLU A 129 -6.99 11.67 4.38
N ARG A 130 -7.55 12.17 5.49
CA ARG A 130 -7.30 13.53 5.96
C ARG A 130 -5.86 13.69 6.45
N GLY A 131 -5.37 12.71 7.20
CA GLY A 131 -3.99 12.61 7.69
C GLY A 131 -3.00 12.47 6.53
N MET A 132 -3.29 11.60 5.55
CA MET A 132 -2.48 11.46 4.35
C MET A 132 -2.39 12.79 3.58
N LYS A 133 -3.53 13.44 3.33
CA LYS A 133 -3.57 14.73 2.62
C LYS A 133 -2.74 15.79 3.34
N ARG A 134 -2.91 15.91 4.66
CA ARG A 134 -2.17 16.90 5.47
C ARG A 134 -0.66 16.67 5.38
N LEU A 135 -0.20 15.42 5.52
CA LEU A 135 1.21 15.09 5.44
C LEU A 135 1.80 15.35 4.06
N LEU A 136 1.08 14.99 2.99
CA LEU A 136 1.55 15.22 1.63
C LEU A 136 1.62 16.71 1.29
N SER A 137 0.62 17.50 1.70
CA SER A 137 0.66 18.95 1.52
C SER A 137 1.88 19.57 2.22
N GLN A 138 2.21 19.13 3.44
CA GLN A 138 3.40 19.61 4.17
C GLN A 138 4.70 19.20 3.48
N ARG A 139 4.79 17.95 3.01
CA ARG A 139 6.01 17.40 2.40
C ARG A 139 6.31 18.01 1.03
N ILE A 140 5.26 18.21 0.22
CA ILE A 140 5.39 18.82 -1.11
C ILE A 140 5.69 20.32 -0.97
N ALA A 141 5.01 21.02 -0.04
CA ALA A 141 5.33 22.41 0.25
C ALA A 141 6.77 22.58 0.77
N GLY A 142 7.23 21.67 1.64
CA GLY A 142 8.61 21.68 2.15
C GLY A 142 9.67 21.35 1.10
N ALA A 143 9.37 20.46 0.14
CA ALA A 143 10.29 20.14 -0.96
C ALA A 143 10.45 21.30 -1.96
N GLY A 144 9.40 22.10 -2.17
CA GLY A 144 9.47 23.30 -3.02
C GLY A 144 10.26 24.46 -2.43
N GLY A 145 10.42 24.51 -1.10
CA GLY A 145 11.20 25.56 -0.42
C GLY A 145 12.69 25.26 -0.28
N ALA A 146 13.13 24.02 -0.50
CA ALA A 146 14.54 23.61 -0.38
C ALA A 146 15.34 23.75 -1.69
N ALA A 147 14.72 24.26 -2.76
CA ALA A 147 15.34 24.53 -4.05
C ALA A 147 15.76 26.00 -4.25
N GLU A 148 15.61 26.84 -3.22
CA GLU A 148 16.02 28.24 -3.19
C GLU A 148 16.95 28.52 -1.99
N GLU A 149 18.07 27.80 -1.87
CA GLU A 149 19.22 28.20 -1.04
C GLU A 149 20.55 27.90 -1.73
#